data_AF-A0A841L7K5-F1
#
_entry.id   AF-A0A841L7K5-F1
#
_cell.length_a   1.000
_cell.length_b   1.000
_cell.length_c   1.000
_cell.angle_alpha   90.00
_cell.angle_beta   90.00
_cell.angle_gamma   90.00
#
_symmetry.space_group_name_H-M   'P 1'
#
loop_
_entity.id
_entity.type
_entity.pdbx_description
1 polymer ?
#
loop_
_entity_poly.entity_id
_entity_poly.type
_entity_poly.pdbx_seq_one_letter_code
_entity_poly.pdbx_strand_id
1 'polypeptide(L)'
;MMIVAASAALTIFAAAAAASTAAEPSRALDLKAEDRRALVIGLAYRLGGKFIISGLDNAEPTCSETGTCVTTTALLEIPFRNTAIGSLDDLVDNVQIGSDPAVAIVSLQSARWVGRGRLEITAMTYDGSDKRWKRATAVIGNQALAMTGPNMGWRPGRRFIDSWEVSELPAA
;
A
#
# COMPACT_ATOMS: atom_id res chain seq x y z
N MET A 1 0.99 -3.08 -75.32
CA MET A 1 2.05 -2.08 -75.08
C MET A 1 1.81 -1.46 -73.71
N MET A 2 2.83 -1.56 -72.86
CA MET A 2 3.08 -0.90 -71.57
C MET A 2 2.05 -1.01 -70.43
N ILE A 3 2.33 -2.00 -69.59
CA ILE A 3 2.01 -2.10 -68.16
C ILE A 3 2.82 -1.02 -67.42
N VAL A 4 2.17 -0.22 -66.57
CA VAL A 4 2.84 0.60 -65.54
C VAL A 4 2.39 0.07 -64.18
N ALA A 5 3.30 -0.63 -63.52
CA ALA A 5 3.17 -1.05 -62.12
C ALA A 5 3.67 0.09 -61.22
N ALA A 6 2.84 0.50 -60.24
CA ALA A 6 3.26 1.38 -59.17
C ALA A 6 3.22 0.60 -57.85
N SER A 7 4.41 0.44 -57.28
CA SER A 7 4.69 -0.18 -55.99
C SER A 7 4.42 0.77 -54.82
N ALA A 8 4.44 0.19 -53.61
CA ALA A 8 4.48 0.78 -52.26
C ALA A 8 3.08 0.99 -51.61
N ALA A 9 2.85 0.64 -50.34
CA ALA A 9 3.77 0.45 -49.24
C ALA A 9 3.30 -0.68 -48.31
N LEU A 10 4.27 -1.46 -47.82
CA LEU A 10 4.12 -2.46 -46.78
C LEU A 10 3.95 -1.74 -45.43
N THR A 11 2.74 -1.63 -44.89
CA THR A 11 2.55 -1.24 -43.48
C THR A 11 2.76 -2.46 -42.60
N ILE A 12 3.96 -2.54 -42.03
CA ILE A 12 4.31 -3.51 -40.98
C ILE A 12 3.62 -3.04 -39.69
N PHE A 13 2.53 -3.69 -39.30
CA PHE A 13 2.00 -3.58 -37.95
C PHE A 13 2.93 -4.34 -37.01
N ALA A 14 3.83 -3.62 -36.34
CA ALA A 14 4.55 -4.14 -35.19
C ALA A 14 3.54 -4.31 -34.04
N ALA A 15 3.10 -5.54 -33.81
CA ALA A 15 2.35 -5.89 -32.62
C ALA A 15 3.24 -5.63 -31.40
N ALA A 16 2.92 -4.57 -30.66
CA ALA A 16 3.49 -4.34 -29.34
C ALA A 16 3.06 -5.52 -28.46
N ALA A 17 4.00 -6.43 -28.20
CA ALA A 17 3.83 -7.46 -27.20
C ALA A 17 3.67 -6.75 -25.84
N ALA A 18 2.43 -6.65 -25.37
CA ALA A 18 2.13 -6.34 -24.00
C ALA A 18 2.71 -7.46 -23.15
N ALA A 19 3.96 -7.30 -22.75
CA ALA A 19 4.57 -8.07 -21.69
C ALA A 19 3.82 -7.67 -20.40
N SER A 20 2.70 -8.33 -20.15
CA SER A 20 2.17 -8.45 -18.79
C SER A 20 3.26 -9.11 -17.98
N THR A 21 4.10 -8.30 -17.33
CA THR A 21 4.91 -8.74 -16.21
C THR A 21 3.91 -9.34 -15.21
N ALA A 22 3.79 -10.66 -15.22
CA ALA A 22 3.14 -11.39 -14.16
C ALA A 22 3.84 -10.93 -12.88
N ALA A 23 3.15 -10.12 -12.08
CA ALA A 23 3.65 -9.69 -10.79
C ALA A 23 4.00 -10.97 -10.03
N GLU A 24 5.30 -11.16 -9.74
CA GLU A 24 5.70 -12.17 -8.76
C GLU A 24 4.78 -12.01 -7.54
N PRO A 25 4.25 -13.10 -6.97
CA PRO A 25 3.42 -13.00 -5.79
C PRO A 25 4.20 -12.21 -4.76
N SER A 26 3.71 -11.00 -4.47
CA SER A 26 4.39 -10.05 -3.60
C SER A 26 4.61 -10.74 -2.27
N ARG A 27 5.84 -11.21 -2.03
CA ARG A 27 6.20 -11.94 -0.82
C ARG A 27 5.88 -11.03 0.35
N ALA A 28 5.15 -11.54 1.34
CA ALA A 28 4.85 -10.79 2.54
C ALA A 28 6.15 -10.25 3.15
N LEU A 29 6.16 -8.97 3.50
CA LEU A 29 7.33 -8.28 4.01
C LEU A 29 7.60 -8.72 5.44
N ASP A 30 8.73 -9.39 5.65
CA ASP A 30 9.23 -9.70 6.98
C ASP A 30 9.98 -8.50 7.55
N LEU A 31 9.33 -7.82 8.49
CA LEU A 31 9.87 -6.68 9.21
C LEU A 31 10.12 -7.05 10.68
N LYS A 32 11.14 -6.45 11.28
CA LYS A 32 11.34 -6.53 12.73
C LYS A 32 10.11 -5.97 13.45
N ALA A 33 9.81 -6.49 14.64
CA ALA A 33 8.63 -6.08 15.40
C ALA A 33 8.54 -4.55 15.61
N GLU A 34 9.67 -3.90 15.87
CA GLU A 34 9.75 -2.44 16.02
C GLU A 34 9.43 -1.68 14.74
N ASP A 35 9.97 -2.13 13.60
CA ASP A 35 9.73 -1.55 12.27
C ASP A 35 8.28 -1.71 11.86
N ARG A 36 7.74 -2.91 12.08
CA ARG A 36 6.35 -3.24 11.81
C ARG A 36 5.40 -2.37 12.61
N ARG A 37 5.65 -2.20 13.91
CA ARG A 37 4.86 -1.31 14.77
C ARG A 37 4.96 0.15 14.32
N ALA A 38 6.16 0.63 14.00
CA ALA A 38 6.37 1.99 13.51
C ALA A 38 5.61 2.23 12.19
N LEU A 39 5.65 1.26 11.28
CA LEU A 39 4.89 1.31 10.03
C LEU A 39 3.38 1.41 10.29
N VAL A 40 2.82 0.51 11.10
CA VAL A 40 1.37 0.47 11.37
C VAL A 40 0.87 1.77 12.01
N ILE A 41 1.60 2.28 13.01
CA ILE A 41 1.24 3.55 13.67
C ILE A 41 1.39 4.72 12.69
N GLY A 42 2.46 4.74 11.89
CA GLY A 42 2.68 5.79 10.89
C GLY A 42 1.59 5.81 9.82
N LEU A 43 1.15 4.64 9.35
CA LEU A 43 0.03 4.49 8.43
C LEU A 43 -1.27 4.99 9.06
N ALA A 44 -1.59 4.58 10.29
CA ALA A 44 -2.80 5.03 10.98
C ALA A 44 -2.87 6.56 11.08
N TYR A 45 -1.76 7.19 11.45
CA TYR A 45 -1.65 8.65 11.54
C TYR A 45 -1.82 9.34 10.18
N ARG A 46 -1.23 8.77 9.12
CA ARG A 46 -1.30 9.34 7.76
C ARG A 46 -2.66 9.19 7.11
N LEU A 47 -3.31 8.05 7.33
CA LEU A 47 -4.63 7.74 6.79
C LEU A 47 -5.75 8.40 7.60
N GLY A 48 -5.47 8.83 8.83
CA GLY A 48 -6.45 9.47 9.70
C GLY A 48 -7.53 8.51 10.23
N GLY A 49 -7.29 7.21 10.18
CA GLY A 49 -8.28 6.20 10.55
C GLY A 49 -7.74 4.78 10.55
N LYS A 50 -8.64 3.82 10.77
CA LYS A 50 -8.30 2.39 10.79
C LYS A 50 -8.27 1.83 9.38
N PHE A 51 -7.43 0.83 9.12
CA PHE A 51 -7.22 0.36 7.76
C PHE A 51 -7.04 -1.15 7.68
N ILE A 52 -7.31 -1.69 6.49
CA ILE A 52 -7.02 -3.09 6.16
C ILE A 52 -5.59 -3.14 5.63
N ILE A 53 -4.77 -4.09 6.09
CA ILE A 53 -3.40 -4.25 5.61
C ILE A 53 -3.15 -5.64 5.01
N SER A 54 -2.41 -5.68 3.91
CA SER A 54 -1.88 -6.89 3.28
C SER A 54 -0.41 -6.72 2.91
N GLY A 55 0.26 -7.85 2.64
CA GLY A 55 1.68 -7.85 2.25
C GLY A 55 2.65 -7.61 3.42
N LEU A 56 2.20 -7.71 4.66
CA LEU A 56 3.04 -7.60 5.87
C LEU A 56 3.02 -8.91 6.65
N ASP A 57 4.20 -9.51 6.84
CA ASP A 57 4.30 -10.75 7.60
C ASP A 57 4.17 -10.49 9.11
N ASN A 58 3.54 -11.44 9.82
CA ASN A 58 3.26 -11.35 11.26
C ASN A 58 2.60 -10.01 11.68
N ALA A 59 1.72 -9.46 10.83
CA ALA A 59 1.02 -8.20 11.07
C ALA A 59 -0.05 -8.28 12.17
N GLU A 60 -0.66 -9.45 12.34
CA GLU A 60 -1.84 -9.62 13.19
C GLU A 60 -1.62 -9.29 14.67
N PRO A 61 -0.54 -9.74 15.34
CA PRO A 61 -0.26 -9.32 16.71
C PRO A 61 -0.09 -7.80 16.84
N THR A 62 0.52 -7.16 15.83
CA THR A 62 0.72 -5.70 15.83
C THR A 62 -0.59 -4.95 15.60
N CYS A 63 -1.44 -5.43 14.68
CA CYS A 63 -2.77 -4.89 14.45
C CYS A 63 -3.67 -5.03 15.70
N SER A 64 -3.61 -6.18 16.37
CA SER A 64 -4.34 -6.44 17.62
C SER A 64 -3.86 -5.53 18.77
N GLU A 65 -2.54 -5.38 18.97
CA GLU A 65 -1.97 -4.52 20.02
C GLU A 65 -2.34 -3.03 19.81
N THR A 66 -2.34 -2.57 18.56
CA THR A 66 -2.56 -1.15 18.24
C THR A 66 -4.04 -0.79 18.08
N GLY A 67 -4.88 -1.75 17.68
CA GLY A 67 -6.29 -1.52 17.37
C GLY A 67 -6.51 -0.63 16.13
N THR A 68 -5.48 -0.40 15.31
CA THR A 68 -5.54 0.51 14.16
C THR A 68 -5.70 -0.20 12.82
N CYS A 69 -5.49 -1.51 12.76
CA CYS A 69 -5.61 -2.26 11.50
C CYS A 69 -6.20 -3.66 11.69
N VAL A 70 -6.54 -4.27 10.57
CA VAL A 70 -6.81 -5.72 10.45
C VAL A 70 -6.09 -6.26 9.24
N THR A 71 -5.68 -7.53 9.28
CA THR A 71 -5.04 -8.19 8.14
C THR A 71 -6.09 -8.74 7.18
N THR A 72 -5.78 -8.82 5.89
CA THR A 72 -6.69 -9.48 4.93
C THR A 72 -6.96 -10.94 5.27
N THR A 73 -6.04 -11.62 5.95
CA THR A 73 -6.25 -12.98 6.45
C THR A 73 -7.31 -13.01 7.55
N ALA A 74 -7.26 -12.09 8.51
CA ALA A 74 -8.26 -11.98 9.57
C ALA A 74 -9.65 -11.64 8.99
N LEU A 75 -9.72 -10.93 7.86
CA LEU A 75 -10.99 -10.67 7.17
C LEU A 75 -11.69 -11.95 6.68
N LEU A 76 -10.94 -12.99 6.31
CA LEU A 76 -11.52 -14.27 5.87
C LEU A 76 -12.20 -15.03 7.01
N GLU A 77 -11.84 -14.73 8.26
CA GLU A 77 -12.39 -15.37 9.45
C GLU A 77 -13.58 -14.60 10.05
N ILE A 78 -13.79 -13.35 9.61
CA ILE A 78 -14.91 -12.53 10.09
C ILE A 78 -16.18 -12.97 9.36
N PRO A 79 -17.27 -13.32 10.08
CA PRO A 79 -18.55 -13.60 9.45
C PRO A 79 -19.09 -12.31 8.84
N PHE A 80 -18.90 -12.13 7.54
CA PHE A 80 -19.53 -11.04 6.80
C PHE A 80 -21.04 -11.16 6.97
N ARG A 81 -21.65 -10.16 7.60
CA ARG A 81 -23.09 -10.09 7.81
C ARG A 81 -23.77 -9.82 6.46
N ASN A 82 -23.96 -10.86 5.66
CA ASN A 82 -24.92 -10.93 4.55
C ASN A 82 -24.68 -10.04 3.31
N THR A 83 -23.47 -9.57 3.03
CA THR A 83 -23.15 -8.89 1.77
C THR A 83 -22.01 -9.63 1.06
N ALA A 84 -22.28 -10.14 -0.13
CA ALA A 84 -21.22 -10.54 -1.05
C ALA A 84 -20.37 -9.30 -1.31
N ILE A 85 -19.13 -9.29 -0.83
CA ILE A 85 -18.17 -8.22 -1.15
C ILE A 85 -17.89 -8.33 -2.65
N GLY A 86 -18.58 -7.51 -3.43
CA GLY A 86 -18.44 -7.47 -4.89
C GLY A 86 -17.39 -6.48 -5.35
N SER A 87 -16.98 -5.55 -4.48
CA SER A 87 -16.05 -4.47 -4.80
C SER A 87 -15.16 -4.08 -3.61
N LEU A 88 -14.07 -3.35 -3.90
CA LEU A 88 -13.20 -2.77 -2.88
C LEU A 88 -13.91 -1.69 -2.06
N ASP A 89 -14.84 -0.96 -2.68
CA ASP A 89 -15.70 0.01 -1.98
C ASP A 89 -16.52 -0.68 -0.90
N ASP A 90 -17.22 -1.76 -1.27
CA ASP A 90 -18.01 -2.53 -0.31
C ASP A 90 -17.14 -3.06 0.82
N LEU A 91 -15.89 -3.44 0.53
CA LEU A 91 -14.98 -3.92 1.56
C LEU A 91 -14.65 -2.82 2.58
N VAL A 92 -14.28 -1.62 2.12
CA VAL A 92 -13.95 -0.49 3.02
C VAL A 92 -15.18 -0.06 3.81
N ASP A 93 -16.34 0.02 3.16
CA ASP A 93 -17.58 0.51 3.79
C ASP A 93 -18.16 -0.48 4.82
N ASN A 94 -17.90 -1.78 4.69
CA ASN A 94 -18.49 -2.82 5.55
C ASN A 94 -17.52 -3.40 6.60
N VAL A 95 -16.20 -3.23 6.45
CA VAL A 95 -15.25 -3.74 7.44
C VAL A 95 -15.18 -2.80 8.65
N GLN A 96 -15.53 -3.35 9.81
CA GLN A 96 -15.36 -2.68 11.10
C GLN A 96 -14.13 -3.22 11.83
N ILE A 97 -13.32 -2.31 12.36
CA ILE A 97 -12.14 -2.61 13.16
C ILE A 97 -12.44 -2.08 14.57
N GLY A 98 -12.92 -2.95 15.45
CA GLY A 98 -13.55 -2.51 16.70
C GLY A 98 -14.89 -1.84 16.41
N SER A 99 -15.06 -0.58 16.83
CA SER A 99 -16.27 0.22 16.58
C SER A 99 -16.21 1.13 15.34
N ASP A 100 -15.04 1.25 14.72
CA ASP A 100 -14.81 2.24 13.66
C ASP A 100 -14.67 1.54 12.31
N PRO A 101 -15.18 2.14 11.22
CA PRO A 101 -15.01 1.60 9.88
C PRO A 101 -13.55 1.68 9.43
N ALA A 102 -13.17 0.79 8.51
CA ALA A 102 -11.94 0.98 7.75
C ALA A 102 -12.07 2.21 6.86
N VAL A 103 -10.99 3.00 6.74
CA VAL A 103 -10.92 4.17 5.84
C VAL A 103 -10.12 3.89 4.58
N ALA A 104 -9.32 2.82 4.59
CA ALA A 104 -8.43 2.48 3.49
C ALA A 104 -8.03 1.00 3.47
N ILE A 105 -7.56 0.54 2.32
CA ILE A 105 -6.84 -0.73 2.15
C ILE A 105 -5.39 -0.42 1.79
N VAL A 106 -4.45 -1.01 2.52
CA VAL A 106 -3.01 -0.85 2.30
C VAL A 106 -2.41 -2.19 1.90
N SER A 107 -1.83 -2.24 0.70
CA SER A 107 -1.10 -3.40 0.20
C SER A 107 0.37 -3.06 0.09
N LEU A 108 1.20 -3.62 0.98
CA LEU A 108 2.63 -3.41 0.92
C LEU A 108 3.24 -4.21 -0.24
N GLN A 109 4.02 -3.53 -1.08
CA GLN A 109 4.56 -4.09 -2.31
C GLN A 109 6.02 -4.50 -2.16
N SER A 110 6.82 -3.65 -1.51
CA SER A 110 8.25 -3.87 -1.37
C SER A 110 8.81 -3.12 -0.17
N ALA A 111 9.92 -3.62 0.34
CA ALA A 111 10.77 -2.89 1.28
C ALA A 111 12.23 -3.06 0.90
N ARG A 112 13.01 -2.00 1.01
CA ARG A 112 14.45 -2.02 0.77
C ARG A 112 15.19 -1.11 1.75
N TRP A 113 16.39 -1.52 2.15
CA TRP A 113 17.25 -0.68 2.99
C TRP A 113 17.91 0.41 2.14
N VAL A 114 17.78 1.68 2.55
CA VAL A 114 18.31 2.86 1.85
C VAL A 114 19.44 3.56 2.62
N GLY A 115 20.29 2.75 3.27
CA GLY A 115 21.46 3.18 4.03
C GLY A 115 21.14 3.74 5.43
N ARG A 116 22.14 3.72 6.33
CA ARG A 116 22.07 4.25 7.72
C ARG A 116 20.87 3.74 8.55
N GLY A 117 20.44 2.49 8.34
CA GLY A 117 19.31 1.90 9.07
C GLY A 117 17.95 2.47 8.67
N ARG A 118 17.83 3.03 7.46
CA ARG A 118 16.55 3.47 6.90
C ARG A 118 15.96 2.40 5.99
N LEU A 119 14.68 2.15 6.13
CA LEU A 119 13.89 1.20 5.37
C LEU A 119 12.88 1.96 4.51
N GLU A 120 13.06 1.94 3.20
CA GLU A 120 12.08 2.45 2.26
C GLU A 120 11.04 1.36 1.97
N ILE A 121 9.77 1.71 2.04
CA ILE A 121 8.63 0.83 1.84
C ILE A 121 7.76 1.43 0.75
N THR A 122 7.39 0.62 -0.23
CA THR A 122 6.38 1.00 -1.22
C THR A 122 5.07 0.30 -0.89
N ALA A 123 3.99 1.07 -0.84
CA ALA A 123 2.65 0.61 -0.59
C ALA A 123 1.70 1.09 -1.70
N MET A 124 0.67 0.29 -1.94
CA MET A 124 -0.50 0.69 -2.70
C MET A 124 -1.62 0.92 -1.69
N THR A 125 -2.27 2.08 -1.76
CA THR A 125 -3.32 2.46 -0.84
C THR A 125 -4.60 2.71 -1.62
N TYR A 126 -5.65 1.96 -1.33
CA TYR A 126 -7.00 2.28 -1.76
C TYR A 126 -7.61 3.23 -0.74
N ASP A 127 -7.88 4.46 -1.15
CA ASP A 127 -8.48 5.48 -0.31
C ASP A 127 -10.00 5.40 -0.41
N GLY A 128 -10.68 5.16 0.72
CA GLY A 128 -12.14 5.02 0.76
C GLY A 128 -12.89 6.30 0.39
N SER A 129 -12.32 7.49 0.66
CA SER A 129 -13.00 8.76 0.31
C SER A 129 -12.99 9.00 -1.19
N ASP A 130 -11.86 8.71 -1.82
CA ASP A 130 -11.60 9.06 -3.22
C ASP A 130 -11.82 7.89 -4.17
N LYS A 131 -12.04 6.69 -3.63
CA LYS A 131 -12.30 5.43 -4.34
C LYS A 131 -11.24 5.11 -5.39
N ARG A 132 -9.98 5.36 -5.04
CA ARG A 132 -8.84 5.29 -5.96
C ARG A 132 -7.63 4.66 -5.30
N TRP A 133 -6.88 3.91 -6.10
CA TRP A 133 -5.55 3.43 -5.74
C TRP A 133 -4.53 4.55 -5.90
N LYS A 134 -3.75 4.76 -4.85
CA LYS A 134 -2.61 5.66 -4.80
C LYS A 134 -1.36 4.83 -4.51
N ARG A 135 -0.25 5.14 -5.18
CA ARG A 135 1.05 4.56 -4.80
C ARG A 135 1.69 5.49 -3.78
N ALA A 136 2.20 4.93 -2.70
CA ALA A 136 2.94 5.67 -1.72
C ALA A 136 4.29 5.05 -1.42
N THR A 137 5.31 5.89 -1.27
CA THR A 137 6.63 5.47 -0.80
C THR A 137 6.93 6.14 0.54
N ALA A 138 7.24 5.31 1.53
CA ALA A 138 7.51 5.69 2.90
C ALA A 138 8.95 5.36 3.26
N VAL A 139 9.66 6.21 4.00
CA VAL A 139 10.97 5.86 4.55
C VAL A 139 10.87 5.78 6.07
N ILE A 140 11.08 4.60 6.65
CA ILE A 140 11.20 4.38 8.09
C ILE A 140 12.67 4.54 8.49
N GLY A 141 13.00 5.50 9.34
CA GLY A 141 14.38 5.73 9.78
C GLY A 141 14.52 5.92 11.28
N ASN A 142 15.78 5.98 11.74
CA ASN A 142 16.13 6.40 13.09
C ASN A 142 15.98 7.92 13.19
N GLN A 143 14.95 8.40 13.91
CA GLN A 143 14.65 9.83 14.08
C GLN A 143 15.64 10.57 15.01
N ALA A 144 16.92 10.66 14.66
CA ALA A 144 17.78 11.67 15.26
C ALA A 144 17.47 13.09 14.73
N LEU A 145 16.70 13.24 13.64
CA LEU A 145 16.59 14.50 12.89
C LEU A 145 15.18 15.02 12.58
N ALA A 146 14.11 14.27 12.87
CA ALA A 146 12.73 14.69 12.56
C ALA A 146 12.09 15.46 13.73
N MET A 147 12.68 16.60 14.10
CA MET A 147 12.09 17.53 15.08
C MET A 147 11.79 18.87 14.40
N THR A 148 10.52 19.12 14.08
CA THR A 148 9.90 20.47 14.06
C THR A 148 8.38 20.31 13.91
N GLY A 149 7.70 19.97 15.00
CA GLY A 149 6.24 19.95 15.10
C GLY A 149 5.80 20.08 16.56
N PRO A 150 4.91 21.02 16.92
CA PRO A 150 4.83 21.57 18.28
C PRO A 150 4.19 20.68 19.36
N ASN A 151 3.87 19.40 19.12
CA ASN A 151 3.02 18.63 20.06
C ASN A 151 3.29 17.12 20.19
N MET A 152 4.53 16.63 20.04
CA MET A 152 4.81 15.21 20.34
C MET A 152 5.89 15.03 21.41
N GLY A 153 5.46 14.49 22.55
CA GLY A 153 6.30 14.11 23.68
C GLY A 153 7.43 13.15 23.27
N TRP A 154 8.63 13.57 23.64
CA TRP A 154 9.92 12.92 23.41
C TRP A 154 9.93 11.45 23.90
N ARG A 155 10.35 10.50 23.05
CA ARG A 155 11.01 9.27 23.52
C ARG A 155 12.18 8.94 22.57
N PRO A 156 13.42 8.88 23.07
CA PRO A 156 14.56 8.46 22.28
C PRO A 156 14.41 6.99 21.87
N GLY A 157 14.74 6.68 20.61
CA GLY A 157 14.72 5.30 20.08
C GLY A 157 13.50 4.92 19.22
N ARG A 158 12.60 5.85 18.90
CA ARG A 158 11.45 5.54 18.01
C ARG A 158 11.82 5.71 16.54
N ARG A 159 11.51 4.69 15.74
CA ARG A 159 11.54 4.75 14.26
C ARG A 159 10.25 5.37 13.75
N PHE A 160 10.32 6.15 12.67
CA PHE A 160 9.17 6.86 12.13
C PHE A 160 9.26 6.98 10.61
N ILE A 161 8.12 7.27 9.98
CA ILE A 161 8.02 7.58 8.56
C ILE A 161 8.58 9.00 8.31
N ASP A 162 9.87 9.08 7.98
CA ASP A 162 10.62 10.31 7.72
C ASP A 162 10.10 11.07 6.49
N SER A 163 9.59 10.36 5.49
CA SER A 163 8.98 10.93 4.29
C SER A 163 7.86 10.04 3.76
N TRP A 164 6.84 10.65 3.17
CA TRP A 164 5.72 9.97 2.52
C TRP A 164 5.40 10.71 1.22
N GLU A 165 5.67 10.07 0.09
CA GLU A 165 5.38 10.62 -1.24
C GLU A 165 4.25 9.81 -1.87
N VAL A 166 3.22 10.50 -2.35
CA VAL A 166 2.07 9.88 -3.00
C VAL A 166 2.09 10.23 -4.48
N SER A 167 2.04 9.21 -5.33
CA SER A 167 1.79 9.37 -6.76
C SER A 167 0.42 8.82 -7.07
N GLU A 168 -0.41 9.66 -7.70
CA GLU A 168 -1.66 9.19 -8.29
C GLU A 168 -1.36 8.23 -9.44
N LEU A 169 -2.05 7.12 -9.46
CA LEU A 169 -1.99 6.21 -10.60
C LEU A 169 -2.88 6.78 -11.71
N PRO A 170 -2.46 6.68 -12.99
CA PRO A 170 -3.33 7.05 -14.09
C PRO A 170 -4.63 6.26 -13.99
N ALA A 171 -5.76 6.93 -14.24
CA ALA A 171 -7.05 6.26 -14.33
C ALA A 171 -6.95 5.17 -15.42
N ALA A 172 -7.31 3.94 -15.05
CA ALA A 172 -7.34 2.79 -15.95
C ALA A 172 -8.45 2.92 -16.98
#